data_AF-A0A9N7UIE5-F1
#
_entry.id   AF-A0A9N7UIE5-F1
#
_cell.length_a   1.000
_cell.length_b   1.000
_cell.length_c   1.000
_cell.angle_alpha   90.00
_cell.angle_beta   90.00
_cell.angle_gamma   90.00
#
_symmetry.space_group_name_H-M   'P 1'
#
loop_
_entity.id
_entity.type
_entity.pdbx_description
1 polymer ?
#
loop_
_entity_poly.entity_id
_entity_poly.type
_entity_poly.pdbx_seq_one_letter_code
_entity_poly.pdbx_strand_id
1 'polypeptide(L)'
;MSHVVLLDLVHGCCHTLVAGSSPDSHVFVLCTKRYREKGHALPSWCGSAQVLASGSTAESLFRLKKIVDELRVTSVTVHTSPRGRDALPRYLKLLFTAVYTFQYRVTSQDNLTCQSCTSSAHTDPPAEGLKEREGKEGEEEEEEEEEEEEEEQEEEWKFLQQLPALKGQMTVLTSSLIPDVFGHGFSTRRGGVSDLPTLSSLNLFSSSRRRDPVAVVMENRRRLGLHAGFHPLPLRLVQVDHGSDVWVVGSAEPESYDGMVTNQTGVVLAAPGADCMPLLFADPVSKVIGAAHAGWKGTLMGVAMATVQAMVKEFGCRVNDIVVAVGPSVGGCCFTLERQQALDFISIHPECVPDPGLDRPHVNIRLATRLLLQRGGILPEHIHDDSVTDRPCVTPCTSCHPELFFSHVRDGPDFGTQVGFLWIRESNPQEARPSQALEDGPSPHTS
;
A
#
# COMPACT_ATOMS: atom_id res chain seq x y z
N MET A 1 -30.61 -12.42 -7.04
CA MET A 1 -29.25 -11.89 -6.78
C MET A 1 -28.97 -10.88 -7.87
N SER A 2 -28.57 -9.66 -7.52
CA SER A 2 -28.25 -8.62 -8.51
C SER A 2 -27.10 -9.09 -9.39
N HIS A 3 -27.30 -9.05 -10.71
CA HIS A 3 -26.31 -9.51 -11.68
C HIS A 3 -25.75 -8.31 -12.43
N VAL A 4 -24.42 -8.17 -12.49
CA VAL A 4 -23.78 -7.05 -13.21
C VAL A 4 -23.29 -7.54 -14.57
N VAL A 5 -23.65 -6.80 -15.61
CA VAL A 5 -23.24 -7.06 -17.00
C VAL A 5 -22.44 -5.86 -17.50
N LEU A 6 -21.21 -6.10 -17.97
CA LEU A 6 -20.38 -5.12 -18.65
C LEU A 6 -20.41 -5.40 -20.16
N LEU A 7 -20.88 -4.44 -20.94
CA LEU A 7 -20.83 -4.47 -22.40
C LEU A 7 -19.63 -3.64 -22.86
N ASP A 8 -18.62 -4.30 -23.43
CA ASP A 8 -17.42 -3.65 -23.93
C ASP A 8 -17.60 -3.22 -25.40
N LEU A 9 -17.77 -1.91 -25.60
CA LEU A 9 -17.81 -1.28 -26.92
C LEU A 9 -16.50 -0.54 -27.25
N VAL A 10 -15.51 -0.56 -26.35
CA VAL A 10 -14.18 -0.01 -26.63
C VAL A 10 -13.42 -0.93 -27.56
N HIS A 11 -13.48 -2.24 -27.32
CA HIS A 11 -12.74 -3.23 -28.11
C HIS A 11 -13.61 -3.97 -29.15
N GLY A 12 -14.87 -3.61 -29.33
CA GLY A 12 -15.77 -4.25 -30.29
C GLY A 12 -16.94 -3.39 -30.75
N CYS A 13 -17.48 -3.68 -31.94
CA CYS A 13 -18.68 -3.05 -32.49
C CYS A 13 -19.76 -4.10 -32.74
N CYS A 14 -20.79 -4.24 -31.89
CA CYS A 14 -22.15 -4.50 -32.40
C CYS A 14 -23.27 -4.47 -31.35
N HIS A 15 -24.43 -3.95 -31.79
CA HIS A 15 -25.72 -3.84 -31.11
C HIS A 15 -26.45 -5.17 -30.81
N THR A 16 -25.85 -6.33 -31.14
CA THR A 16 -26.45 -7.67 -30.95
C THR A 16 -26.14 -8.31 -29.60
N LEU A 17 -25.42 -7.61 -28.71
CA LEU A 17 -24.84 -8.20 -27.51
C LEU A 17 -25.80 -8.64 -26.39
N VAL A 18 -27.09 -8.30 -26.46
CA VAL A 18 -28.04 -8.71 -25.41
C VAL A 18 -29.39 -9.10 -25.98
N ALA A 19 -29.49 -10.31 -26.50
CA ALA A 19 -30.72 -11.08 -26.45
C ALA A 19 -30.64 -12.00 -25.23
N GLY A 20 -31.15 -11.57 -24.07
CA GLY A 20 -31.37 -12.47 -22.93
C GLY A 20 -30.84 -12.06 -21.56
N SER A 21 -30.56 -10.78 -21.27
CA SER A 21 -30.32 -10.36 -19.88
C SER A 21 -31.62 -10.39 -19.08
N SER A 22 -31.59 -10.98 -17.88
CA SER A 22 -32.70 -10.92 -16.94
C SER A 22 -33.05 -9.46 -16.59
N PRO A 23 -34.33 -9.10 -16.40
CA PRO A 23 -34.74 -7.77 -15.95
C PRO A 23 -34.10 -7.32 -14.62
N ASP A 24 -33.57 -8.25 -13.82
CA ASP A 24 -32.86 -7.97 -12.55
C ASP A 24 -31.34 -7.67 -12.73
N SER A 25 -30.88 -7.45 -13.97
CA SER A 25 -29.46 -7.20 -14.26
C SER A 25 -29.14 -5.70 -14.32
N HIS A 26 -28.06 -5.29 -13.66
CA HIS A 26 -27.45 -3.96 -13.86
C HIS A 26 -26.52 -4.02 -15.07
N VAL A 27 -26.88 -3.32 -16.15
CA VAL A 27 -26.11 -3.30 -17.40
C VAL A 27 -25.28 -2.03 -17.48
N PHE A 28 -23.99 -2.18 -17.75
CA PHE A 28 -23.03 -1.10 -17.93
C PHE A 28 -22.43 -1.16 -19.33
N VAL A 29 -22.30 -0.01 -19.98
CA VAL A 29 -21.74 0.08 -21.33
C VAL A 29 -20.40 0.81 -21.26
N LEU A 30 -19.31 0.10 -21.47
CA LEU A 30 -17.97 0.67 -21.58
C LEU A 30 -17.77 1.18 -23.01
N CYS A 31 -17.62 2.50 -23.18
CA CYS A 31 -17.38 3.10 -24.49
C CYS A 31 -16.48 4.34 -24.39
N THR A 32 -15.86 4.72 -25.51
CA THR A 32 -15.01 5.91 -25.55
C THR A 32 -15.85 7.20 -25.47
N LYS A 33 -15.25 8.28 -24.96
CA LYS A 33 -15.90 9.60 -24.92
C LYS A 33 -16.41 10.06 -26.30
N ARG A 34 -15.62 9.79 -27.36
CA ARG A 34 -15.98 10.07 -28.76
C ARG A 34 -17.25 9.33 -29.22
N TYR A 35 -17.48 8.10 -28.74
CA TYR A 35 -18.69 7.33 -29.07
C TYR A 35 -19.97 8.04 -28.59
N ARG A 36 -19.91 8.66 -27.40
CA ARG A 36 -21.03 9.42 -26.84
C ARG A 36 -21.25 10.76 -27.55
N GLU A 37 -20.17 11.47 -27.88
CA GLU A 37 -20.22 12.78 -28.55
C GLU A 37 -20.79 12.70 -29.98
N LYS A 38 -20.58 11.57 -30.68
CA LYS A 38 -21.16 11.31 -32.01
C LYS A 38 -22.68 11.06 -32.01
N GLY A 39 -23.33 11.04 -30.85
CA GLY A 39 -24.79 10.92 -30.75
C GLY A 39 -25.35 9.57 -31.22
N HIS A 40 -24.54 8.50 -31.22
CA HIS A 40 -25.03 7.16 -31.52
C HIS A 40 -26.09 6.77 -30.48
N ALA A 41 -27.32 6.52 -30.94
CA ALA A 41 -28.39 6.05 -30.08
C ALA A 41 -28.00 4.69 -29.50
N LEU A 42 -27.99 4.58 -28.17
CA LEU A 42 -27.95 3.27 -27.52
C LEU A 42 -29.15 2.46 -28.05
N PRO A 43 -29.00 1.15 -28.31
CA PRO A 43 -30.10 0.35 -28.82
C PRO A 43 -31.30 0.42 -27.86
N SER A 44 -32.53 0.35 -28.39
CA SER A 44 -33.77 0.61 -27.64
C SER A 44 -34.03 -0.31 -26.44
N TRP A 45 -33.35 -1.46 -26.36
CA TRP A 45 -33.37 -2.38 -25.20
C TRP A 45 -32.45 -1.96 -24.05
N CYS A 46 -31.66 -0.90 -24.23
CA CYS A 46 -30.68 -0.35 -23.30
C CYS A 46 -31.29 0.71 -22.34
N GLY A 47 -32.62 0.77 -22.21
CA GLY A 47 -33.35 1.84 -21.50
C GLY A 47 -33.04 1.97 -20.00
N SER A 48 -32.35 1.01 -19.40
CA SER A 48 -31.88 1.01 -18.00
C SER A 48 -30.35 0.92 -17.85
N ALA A 49 -29.59 0.90 -18.94
CA ALA A 49 -28.14 0.71 -18.89
C ALA A 49 -27.40 2.01 -18.55
N GLN A 50 -26.34 1.89 -17.74
CA GLN A 50 -25.49 3.00 -17.36
C GLN A 50 -24.26 3.07 -18.27
N VAL A 51 -24.03 4.21 -18.90
CA VAL A 51 -22.87 4.40 -19.78
C VAL A 51 -21.63 4.80 -18.96
N LEU A 52 -20.57 4.01 -19.11
CA LEU A 52 -19.24 4.26 -18.59
C LEU A 52 -18.37 4.83 -19.72
N ALA A 53 -18.43 6.15 -19.88
CA ALA A 53 -17.60 6.89 -20.83
C ALA A 53 -16.84 7.97 -20.07
N SER A 54 -15.55 7.72 -19.84
CA SER A 54 -14.64 8.61 -19.12
C SER A 54 -13.41 8.95 -19.96
N GLY A 55 -12.39 9.58 -19.37
CA GLY A 55 -11.17 9.97 -20.08
C GLY A 55 -10.35 8.78 -20.61
N SER A 56 -10.43 7.63 -19.94
CA SER A 56 -9.76 6.38 -20.33
C SER A 56 -10.59 5.13 -19.98
N THR A 57 -10.13 3.98 -20.46
CA THR A 57 -10.66 2.66 -20.08
C THR A 57 -10.47 2.40 -18.59
N ALA A 58 -9.28 2.70 -18.05
CA ALA A 58 -8.97 2.54 -16.62
C ALA A 58 -9.91 3.35 -15.73
N GLU A 59 -10.15 4.63 -16.04
CA GLU A 59 -11.10 5.46 -15.27
C GLU A 59 -12.52 4.88 -15.32
N SER A 60 -12.95 4.41 -16.49
CA SER A 60 -14.29 3.85 -16.68
C SER A 60 -14.47 2.54 -15.90
N LEU A 61 -13.46 1.68 -15.88
CA LEU A 61 -13.45 0.44 -15.08
C LEU A 61 -13.32 0.72 -13.58
N PHE A 62 -12.59 1.76 -13.17
CA PHE A 62 -12.54 2.19 -11.78
C PHE A 62 -13.93 2.67 -11.30
N ARG A 63 -14.66 3.40 -12.14
CA ARG A 63 -16.07 3.76 -11.85
C ARG A 63 -16.97 2.53 -11.76
N LEU A 64 -16.82 1.57 -12.67
CA LEU A 64 -17.53 0.29 -12.58
C LEU A 64 -17.26 -0.39 -11.23
N LYS A 65 -15.99 -0.46 -10.82
CA LYS A 65 -15.61 -1.04 -9.52
C LYS A 65 -16.39 -0.41 -8.38
N LYS A 66 -16.39 0.93 -8.28
CA LYS A 66 -17.11 1.63 -7.20
C LYS A 66 -18.59 1.24 -7.14
N ILE A 67 -19.23 1.15 -8.30
CA ILE A 67 -20.64 0.77 -8.39
C ILE A 67 -20.83 -0.69 -7.97
N VAL A 68 -19.96 -1.59 -8.41
CA VAL A 68 -20.00 -3.01 -8.05
C VAL A 68 -19.81 -3.20 -6.53
N ASP A 69 -18.96 -2.39 -5.90
CA ASP A 69 -18.73 -2.37 -4.45
C ASP A 69 -19.97 -1.89 -3.68
N GLU A 70 -20.60 -0.81 -4.14
CA GLU A 70 -21.85 -0.28 -3.58
C GLU A 70 -23.00 -1.29 -3.69
N LEU A 71 -23.09 -2.00 -4.82
CA LEU A 71 -24.07 -3.06 -5.05
C LEU A 71 -23.74 -4.36 -4.29
N ARG A 72 -22.55 -4.48 -3.69
CA ARG A 72 -22.04 -5.69 -3.02
C ARG A 72 -22.07 -6.93 -3.92
N VAL A 73 -21.79 -6.73 -5.20
CA VAL A 73 -21.69 -7.82 -6.19
C VAL A 73 -20.22 -8.17 -6.37
N THR A 74 -19.91 -9.47 -6.49
CA THR A 74 -18.55 -9.94 -6.76
C THR A 74 -18.41 -10.61 -8.12
N SER A 75 -19.51 -10.89 -8.81
CA SER A 75 -19.49 -11.52 -10.14
C SER A 75 -19.96 -10.55 -11.21
N VAL A 76 -19.14 -10.38 -12.24
CA VAL A 76 -19.43 -9.54 -13.41
C VAL A 76 -19.39 -10.40 -14.66
N THR A 77 -20.46 -10.38 -15.45
CA THR A 77 -20.44 -10.97 -16.80
C THR A 77 -19.96 -9.92 -17.79
N VAL A 78 -18.88 -10.20 -18.51
CA VAL A 78 -18.28 -9.31 -19.50
C VAL A 78 -18.65 -9.81 -20.89
N HIS A 79 -19.40 -9.01 -21.64
CA HIS A 79 -19.66 -9.22 -23.04
C HIS A 79 -18.67 -8.39 -23.86
N THR A 80 -17.83 -9.06 -24.63
CA THR A 80 -16.72 -8.40 -25.36
C THR A 80 -16.37 -9.14 -26.66
N SER A 81 -15.50 -8.55 -27.47
CA SER A 81 -14.88 -9.16 -28.65
C SER A 81 -13.67 -10.03 -28.25
N PRO A 82 -13.07 -10.81 -29.17
CA PRO A 82 -11.79 -11.47 -28.91
C PRO A 82 -10.71 -10.50 -28.45
N ARG A 83 -10.57 -9.34 -29.12
CA ARG A 83 -9.62 -8.28 -28.73
C ARG A 83 -9.84 -7.80 -27.29
N GLY A 84 -11.08 -7.58 -26.88
CA GLY A 84 -11.36 -7.15 -25.51
C GLY A 84 -11.18 -8.27 -24.47
N ARG A 85 -11.31 -9.54 -24.86
CA ARG A 85 -10.93 -10.68 -24.02
C ARG A 85 -9.42 -10.66 -23.71
N ASP A 86 -8.60 -10.22 -24.65
CA ASP A 86 -7.15 -10.14 -24.49
C ASP A 86 -6.72 -8.86 -23.75
N ALA A 87 -7.39 -7.73 -24.00
CA ALA A 87 -7.01 -6.44 -23.41
C ALA A 87 -7.55 -6.21 -21.98
N LEU A 88 -8.84 -6.48 -21.72
CA LEU A 88 -9.48 -6.13 -20.43
C LEU A 88 -8.84 -6.79 -19.19
N PRO A 89 -8.33 -8.05 -19.23
CA PRO A 89 -7.73 -8.67 -18.05
C PRO A 89 -6.60 -7.86 -17.41
N ARG A 90 -5.81 -7.10 -18.18
CA ARG A 90 -4.73 -6.25 -17.67
C ARG A 90 -5.28 -5.18 -16.71
N TYR A 91 -6.24 -4.38 -17.18
CA TYR A 91 -6.95 -3.39 -16.38
C TYR A 91 -7.65 -4.01 -15.15
N LEU A 92 -8.33 -5.15 -15.34
CA LEU A 92 -9.07 -5.78 -14.26
C LEU A 92 -8.15 -6.34 -13.17
N LYS A 93 -6.95 -6.82 -13.51
CA LYS A 93 -5.94 -7.26 -12.53
C LYS A 93 -5.43 -6.10 -11.66
N LEU A 94 -5.36 -4.90 -12.23
CA LEU A 94 -4.91 -3.69 -11.52
C LEU A 94 -6.01 -3.08 -10.66
N LEU A 95 -7.24 -3.05 -11.20
CA LEU A 95 -8.38 -2.36 -10.62
C LEU A 95 -9.29 -3.25 -9.79
N PHE A 96 -9.18 -4.58 -9.84
CA PHE A 96 -9.96 -5.51 -9.04
C PHE A 96 -9.07 -6.55 -8.37
N THR A 97 -9.54 -7.13 -7.27
CA THR A 97 -8.83 -8.21 -6.56
C THR A 97 -9.47 -9.56 -6.84
N ALA A 98 -8.90 -10.64 -6.29
CA ALA A 98 -9.46 -12.00 -6.42
C ALA A 98 -10.83 -12.19 -5.72
N VAL A 99 -11.32 -11.17 -5.00
CA VAL A 99 -12.70 -11.14 -4.50
C VAL A 99 -13.71 -11.12 -5.65
N TYR A 100 -13.31 -10.62 -6.82
CA TYR A 100 -14.18 -10.49 -7.99
C TYR A 100 -13.93 -11.61 -9.00
N THR A 101 -15.01 -12.08 -9.62
CA THR A 101 -14.97 -13.07 -10.70
C THR A 101 -15.55 -12.48 -11.97
N PHE A 102 -14.82 -12.60 -13.07
CA PHE A 102 -15.24 -12.10 -14.38
C PHE A 102 -15.55 -13.27 -15.31
N GLN A 103 -16.78 -13.33 -15.81
CA GLN A 103 -17.23 -14.35 -16.76
C GLN A 103 -17.34 -13.75 -18.15
N TYR A 104 -16.50 -14.19 -19.08
CA TYR A 104 -16.46 -13.63 -20.43
C TYR A 104 -17.42 -14.36 -21.36
N ARG A 105 -18.25 -13.58 -22.07
CA ARG A 105 -19.07 -13.99 -23.18
C ARG A 105 -18.56 -13.31 -24.44
N VAL A 106 -17.80 -14.06 -25.23
CA VAL A 106 -17.13 -13.54 -26.42
C VAL A 106 -17.99 -13.80 -27.64
N THR A 107 -18.23 -12.75 -28.44
CA THR A 107 -18.97 -12.90 -29.70
C THR A 107 -18.11 -13.58 -30.75
N SER A 108 -18.67 -14.56 -31.47
CA SER A 108 -17.98 -15.33 -32.52
C SER A 108 -17.79 -14.59 -33.86
N GLN A 109 -18.03 -13.28 -33.90
CA GLN A 109 -17.90 -12.47 -35.10
C GLN A 109 -16.75 -11.48 -34.94
N ASP A 110 -15.65 -11.69 -35.67
CA ASP A 110 -14.56 -10.74 -35.90
C ASP A 110 -14.96 -9.59 -36.84
N ASN A 111 -16.24 -9.20 -36.84
CA ASN A 111 -16.67 -8.07 -37.65
C ASN A 111 -16.23 -6.77 -36.97
N LEU A 112 -14.96 -6.42 -37.20
CA LEU A 112 -14.31 -5.14 -36.91
C LEU A 112 -15.02 -3.93 -37.54
N THR A 113 -16.05 -4.15 -38.35
CA THR A 113 -16.85 -3.11 -39.00
C THR A 113 -18.34 -3.41 -38.84
N CYS A 114 -19.04 -2.57 -38.09
CA CYS A 114 -20.50 -2.52 -38.11
C CYS A 114 -20.93 -1.82 -39.41
N GLN A 115 -21.76 -2.45 -40.23
CA GLN A 115 -22.24 -1.89 -41.51
C GLN A 115 -23.00 -0.55 -41.35
N SER A 116 -23.48 -0.23 -40.14
CA SER A 116 -24.10 1.07 -39.80
C SER A 116 -23.15 2.07 -39.13
N CYS A 117 -21.91 1.68 -38.80
CA CYS A 117 -20.87 2.56 -38.28
C CYS A 117 -19.92 2.94 -39.43
N THR A 118 -20.27 3.99 -40.18
CA THR A 118 -19.40 4.53 -41.25
C THR A 118 -18.19 5.31 -40.72
N SER A 119 -17.95 5.30 -39.42
CA SER A 119 -16.71 5.77 -38.81
C SER A 119 -16.23 4.73 -37.82
N SER A 120 -14.96 4.31 -37.93
CA SER A 120 -14.35 3.52 -36.89
C SER A 120 -14.56 4.24 -35.55
N ALA A 121 -15.02 3.52 -34.53
CA ALA A 121 -14.79 3.92 -33.16
C ALA A 121 -13.28 3.85 -32.81
N HIS A 122 -12.49 3.28 -33.74
CA HIS A 122 -11.03 3.17 -33.73
C HIS A 122 -10.36 4.39 -34.37
N THR A 123 -10.26 5.47 -33.61
CA THR A 123 -9.06 6.30 -33.66
C THR A 123 -8.77 6.65 -32.22
N ASP A 124 -7.86 5.88 -31.64
CA ASP A 124 -6.91 6.20 -30.57
C ASP A 124 -6.32 4.81 -30.24
N PRO A 125 -5.35 4.32 -31.04
CA PRO A 125 -4.59 3.13 -30.67
C PRO A 125 -3.68 3.50 -29.48
N PRO A 126 -3.38 2.59 -28.53
CA PRO A 126 -1.99 2.49 -28.12
C PRO A 126 -1.23 1.97 -29.34
N ALA A 127 -0.27 2.78 -29.80
CA ALA A 127 0.72 2.55 -30.85
C ALA A 127 0.36 1.64 -32.04
N GLU A 128 0.42 2.21 -33.26
CA GLU A 128 0.68 1.41 -34.47
C GLU A 128 2.11 0.80 -34.37
N GLY A 129 2.22 -0.36 -33.73
CA GLY A 129 3.49 -1.08 -33.55
C GLY A 129 3.52 -2.51 -34.09
N LEU A 130 2.37 -3.16 -34.34
CA LEU A 130 2.37 -4.53 -34.88
C LEU A 130 2.52 -4.54 -36.41
N LYS A 131 3.73 -4.25 -36.90
CA LYS A 131 4.18 -4.76 -38.19
C LYS A 131 4.67 -6.18 -37.96
N GLU A 132 4.05 -7.15 -38.63
CA GLU A 132 4.68 -8.45 -38.88
C GLU A 132 6.07 -8.20 -39.45
N ARG A 133 7.11 -8.31 -38.61
CA ARG A 133 8.50 -8.35 -39.04
C ARG A 133 8.94 -9.80 -38.93
N GLU A 134 8.94 -10.47 -40.07
CA GLU A 134 9.69 -11.70 -40.23
C GLU A 134 11.17 -11.41 -39.95
N GLY A 135 11.64 -11.88 -38.79
CA GLY A 135 13.03 -12.16 -38.46
C GLY A 135 13.94 -10.95 -38.18
N LYS A 136 14.14 -10.61 -36.89
CA LYS A 136 15.43 -10.13 -36.34
C LYS A 136 15.44 -10.15 -34.79
N GLU A 137 16.14 -11.17 -34.26
CA GLU A 137 16.93 -11.21 -33.01
C GLU A 137 16.51 -10.34 -31.79
N GLY A 138 15.60 -10.83 -30.94
CA GLY A 138 15.88 -11.42 -29.61
C GLY A 138 16.28 -10.56 -28.40
N GLU A 139 16.78 -9.33 -28.56
CA GLU A 139 17.12 -8.44 -27.42
C GLU A 139 16.49 -7.04 -27.57
N GLU A 140 16.43 -6.48 -28.79
CA GLU A 140 15.76 -5.17 -29.05
C GLU A 140 14.22 -5.27 -28.93
N GLU A 141 13.62 -6.44 -29.20
CA GLU A 141 12.17 -6.66 -29.02
C GLU A 141 11.77 -6.77 -27.54
N GLU A 142 12.65 -7.27 -26.65
CA GLU A 142 12.36 -7.34 -25.20
C GLU A 142 12.46 -5.95 -24.55
N GLU A 143 13.43 -5.11 -24.94
CA GLU A 143 13.52 -3.72 -24.46
C GLU A 143 12.38 -2.83 -24.99
N GLU A 144 11.96 -2.99 -26.26
CA GLU A 144 10.80 -2.27 -26.82
C GLU A 144 9.47 -2.74 -26.20
N GLU A 145 9.29 -4.05 -25.91
CA GLU A 145 8.12 -4.56 -25.18
C GLU A 145 8.09 -4.09 -23.71
N GLU A 146 9.24 -4.00 -23.03
CA GLU A 146 9.33 -3.42 -21.68
C GLU A 146 9.02 -1.91 -21.67
N GLU A 147 9.52 -1.14 -22.64
CA GLU A 147 9.22 0.30 -22.78
C GLU A 147 7.74 0.56 -23.13
N GLU A 148 7.12 -0.24 -24.01
CA GLU A 148 5.68 -0.13 -24.31
C GLU A 148 4.81 -0.56 -23.11
N GLU A 149 5.20 -1.58 -22.33
CA GLU A 149 4.53 -1.94 -21.08
C GLU A 149 4.67 -0.86 -20.00
N GLU A 150 5.80 -0.12 -19.96
CA GLU A 150 6.00 1.03 -19.06
C GLU A 150 5.17 2.26 -19.47
N GLU A 151 5.07 2.56 -20.76
CA GLU A 151 4.25 3.67 -21.28
C GLU A 151 2.73 3.41 -21.13
N GLU A 152 2.26 2.17 -21.35
CA GLU A 152 0.84 1.80 -21.15
C GLU A 152 0.45 1.83 -19.65
N GLN A 153 1.34 1.39 -18.75
CA GLN A 153 1.15 1.51 -17.30
C GLN A 153 1.08 2.98 -16.84
N GLU A 154 1.73 3.89 -17.57
CA GLU A 154 1.78 5.31 -17.24
C GLU A 154 0.41 6.01 -17.35
N GLU A 155 -0.39 5.70 -18.37
CA GLU A 155 -1.74 6.28 -18.53
C GLU A 155 -2.73 5.79 -17.48
N GLU A 156 -2.67 4.49 -17.15
CA GLU A 156 -3.50 3.87 -16.11
C GLU A 156 -3.23 4.50 -14.74
N TRP A 157 -1.97 4.88 -14.50
CA TRP A 157 -1.51 5.50 -13.29
C TRP A 157 -1.88 6.99 -13.17
N LYS A 158 -1.77 7.74 -14.27
CA LYS A 158 -2.02 9.20 -14.33
C LYS A 158 -3.41 9.57 -13.79
N PHE A 159 -4.45 8.78 -14.06
CA PHE A 159 -5.78 9.04 -13.52
C PHE A 159 -5.83 8.94 -11.98
N LEU A 160 -5.24 7.89 -11.39
CA LEU A 160 -5.24 7.70 -9.93
C LEU A 160 -4.49 8.82 -9.21
N GLN A 161 -3.43 9.34 -9.84
CA GLN A 161 -2.68 10.50 -9.31
C GLN A 161 -3.52 11.77 -9.22
N GLN A 162 -4.52 11.93 -10.09
CA GLN A 162 -5.42 13.09 -10.12
C GLN A 162 -6.54 12.99 -9.08
N LEU A 163 -6.78 11.82 -8.48
CA LEU A 163 -7.83 11.65 -7.49
C LEU A 163 -7.58 12.53 -6.26
N PRO A 164 -8.61 13.20 -5.72
CA PRO A 164 -8.44 14.03 -4.53
C PRO A 164 -8.06 13.16 -3.33
N ALA A 165 -7.17 13.68 -2.48
CA ALA A 165 -6.89 13.06 -1.20
C ALA A 165 -8.14 13.03 -0.31
N LEU A 166 -8.44 11.85 0.25
CA LEU A 166 -9.57 11.65 1.13
C LEU A 166 -9.12 11.76 2.61
N LYS A 167 -10.07 12.12 3.49
CA LYS A 167 -9.85 12.32 4.93
C LYS A 167 -8.82 13.40 5.29
N GLY A 168 -8.66 14.40 4.42
CA GLY A 168 -7.78 15.56 4.64
C GLY A 168 -6.32 15.30 4.29
N GLN A 169 -5.43 16.15 4.81
CA GLN A 169 -4.01 16.09 4.50
C GLN A 169 -3.34 14.87 5.12
N MET A 170 -2.31 14.37 4.42
CA MET A 170 -1.47 13.30 4.91
C MET A 170 -0.76 13.74 6.20
N THR A 171 -0.65 12.80 7.14
CA THR A 171 0.07 13.03 8.39
C THR A 171 0.93 11.81 8.69
N VAL A 172 2.19 12.06 9.02
CA VAL A 172 3.18 11.09 9.45
C VAL A 172 3.66 11.48 10.84
N LEU A 173 3.64 10.54 11.79
CA LEU A 173 4.22 10.73 13.11
C LEU A 173 5.70 10.39 13.08
N THR A 174 6.55 11.20 13.71
CA THR A 174 7.99 10.97 13.78
C THR A 174 8.46 10.94 15.23
N SER A 175 9.42 10.05 15.51
CA SER A 175 10.10 9.98 16.80
C SER A 175 11.27 10.97 16.86
N SER A 176 11.41 11.70 17.96
CA SER A 176 12.58 12.55 18.22
C SER A 176 13.84 11.79 18.60
N LEU A 177 13.77 10.47 18.80
CA LEU A 177 14.94 9.62 19.08
C LEU A 177 15.69 9.18 17.83
N ILE A 178 15.01 9.08 16.69
CA ILE A 178 15.64 8.63 15.44
C ILE A 178 16.29 9.85 14.79
N PRO A 179 17.63 9.89 14.66
CA PRO A 179 18.33 11.07 14.16
C PRO A 179 18.13 11.31 12.67
N ASP A 180 18.34 12.55 12.22
CA ASP A 180 18.08 13.00 10.84
C ASP A 180 18.93 12.35 9.74
N VAL A 181 19.98 11.58 10.11
CA VAL A 181 20.70 10.71 9.18
C VAL A 181 19.83 9.57 8.65
N PHE A 182 18.69 9.34 9.29
CA PHE A 182 17.64 8.46 8.84
C PHE A 182 16.38 9.26 8.50
N GLY A 183 15.62 8.78 7.53
CA GLY A 183 14.24 9.19 7.35
C GLY A 183 13.32 8.14 7.94
N HIS A 184 12.26 8.55 8.62
CA HIS A 184 11.32 7.62 9.23
C HIS A 184 9.94 8.23 9.39
N GLY A 185 8.99 7.36 9.73
CA GLY A 185 7.73 7.79 10.28
C GLY A 185 6.72 6.67 10.43
N PHE A 186 5.57 7.03 11.01
CA PHE A 186 4.40 6.17 11.09
C PHE A 186 3.25 6.86 10.36
N SER A 187 2.75 6.22 9.31
CA SER A 187 1.65 6.78 8.52
C SER A 187 0.34 6.77 9.32
N THR A 188 -0.51 7.76 9.07
CA THR A 188 -1.93 7.73 9.45
C THR A 188 -2.77 7.19 8.29
N ARG A 189 -4.08 7.04 8.48
CA ARG A 189 -5.03 6.65 7.44
C ARG A 189 -5.43 7.79 6.51
N ARG A 190 -4.92 9.02 6.69
CA ARG A 190 -5.34 10.25 5.98
C ARG A 190 -4.51 10.49 4.74
N GLY A 191 -5.09 11.15 3.73
CA GLY A 191 -4.35 11.63 2.56
C GLY A 191 -4.28 10.68 1.35
N GLY A 192 -4.89 9.50 1.43
CA GLY A 192 -4.90 8.53 0.33
C GLY A 192 -6.12 8.60 -0.58
N VAL A 193 -6.27 7.59 -1.43
CA VAL A 193 -7.31 7.48 -2.48
C VAL A 193 -8.24 6.28 -2.34
N SER A 194 -8.01 5.40 -1.37
CA SER A 194 -8.92 4.28 -1.09
C SER A 194 -10.26 4.83 -0.60
N ASP A 195 -11.34 4.38 -1.20
CA ASP A 195 -12.69 4.95 -0.98
C ASP A 195 -13.63 4.01 -0.21
N LEU A 196 -13.36 2.70 -0.21
CA LEU A 196 -14.07 1.74 0.63
C LEU A 196 -14.03 2.16 2.11
N PRO A 197 -15.17 2.21 2.83
CA PRO A 197 -15.23 2.79 4.18
C PRO A 197 -14.19 2.23 5.18
N THR A 198 -13.98 0.91 5.14
CA THR A 198 -13.01 0.17 5.97
C THR A 198 -11.55 0.40 5.58
N LEU A 199 -11.30 0.79 4.33
CA LEU A 199 -9.97 0.96 3.74
C LEU A 199 -9.64 2.44 3.48
N SER A 200 -10.59 3.34 3.68
CA SER A 200 -10.40 4.75 3.39
C SER A 200 -9.52 5.46 4.45
N SER A 201 -8.48 6.23 4.10
CA SER A 201 -8.09 6.65 2.75
C SER A 201 -6.70 6.21 2.30
N LEU A 202 -5.70 6.24 3.18
CA LEU A 202 -4.32 5.86 2.88
C LEU A 202 -4.04 4.40 3.27
N ASN A 203 -4.72 3.45 2.63
CA ASN A 203 -4.41 2.03 2.82
C ASN A 203 -3.14 1.66 2.04
N LEU A 204 -2.15 1.07 2.72
CA LEU A 204 -0.83 0.78 2.16
C LEU A 204 -0.59 -0.71 1.87
N PHE A 205 -1.62 -1.54 2.05
CA PHE A 205 -1.56 -2.98 1.84
C PHE A 205 -2.76 -3.50 1.02
N SER A 206 -2.47 -4.30 -0.01
CA SER A 206 -3.48 -5.05 -0.76
C SER A 206 -3.28 -6.55 -0.51
N SER A 207 -4.36 -7.32 -0.58
CA SER A 207 -4.32 -8.78 -0.56
C SER A 207 -5.46 -9.34 -1.39
N SER A 208 -5.35 -10.60 -1.81
CA SER A 208 -6.38 -11.31 -2.58
C SER A 208 -7.74 -11.38 -1.87
N ARG A 209 -7.77 -11.23 -0.53
CA ARG A 209 -8.99 -11.30 0.30
C ARG A 209 -9.66 -9.95 0.52
N ARG A 210 -8.97 -8.84 0.25
CA ARG A 210 -9.50 -7.47 0.43
C ARG A 210 -9.95 -6.91 -0.90
N ARG A 211 -10.80 -5.89 -0.87
CA ARG A 211 -11.37 -5.27 -2.08
C ARG A 211 -10.57 -4.07 -2.60
N ASP A 212 -9.54 -3.62 -1.90
CA ASP A 212 -8.74 -2.48 -2.37
C ASP A 212 -7.82 -2.89 -3.53
N PRO A 213 -7.91 -2.22 -4.69
CA PRO A 213 -7.09 -2.55 -5.84
C PRO A 213 -5.59 -2.39 -5.55
N VAL A 214 -4.79 -3.20 -6.23
CA VAL A 214 -3.33 -3.05 -6.22
C VAL A 214 -2.95 -1.65 -6.70
N ALA A 215 -3.61 -1.14 -7.75
CA ALA A 215 -3.32 0.18 -8.28
C ALA A 215 -3.62 1.32 -7.28
N VAL A 216 -4.72 1.24 -6.53
CA VAL A 216 -5.06 2.24 -5.49
C VAL A 216 -4.03 2.21 -4.36
N VAL A 217 -3.62 1.02 -3.93
CA VAL A 217 -2.62 0.86 -2.87
C VAL A 217 -1.23 1.34 -3.30
N MET A 218 -0.82 1.05 -4.55
CA MET A 218 0.43 1.57 -5.09
C MET A 218 0.41 3.12 -5.14
N GLU A 219 -0.75 3.75 -5.37
CA GLU A 219 -0.87 5.22 -5.45
C GLU A 219 -0.76 5.82 -4.05
N ASN A 220 -1.37 5.16 -3.06
CA ASN A 220 -1.17 5.52 -1.66
C ASN A 220 0.31 5.42 -1.25
N ARG A 221 1.03 4.38 -1.70
CA ARG A 221 2.49 4.25 -1.45
C ARG A 221 3.28 5.36 -2.14
N ARG A 222 2.95 5.70 -3.38
CA ARG A 222 3.56 6.84 -4.10
C ARG A 222 3.35 8.15 -3.35
N ARG A 223 2.12 8.44 -2.92
CA ARG A 223 1.80 9.64 -2.14
C ARG A 223 2.56 9.69 -0.82
N LEU A 224 2.67 8.56 -0.11
CA LEU A 224 3.45 8.46 1.11
C LEU A 224 4.94 8.76 0.84
N GLY A 225 5.52 8.12 -0.17
CA GLY A 225 6.92 8.34 -0.55
C GLY A 225 7.22 9.81 -0.87
N LEU A 226 6.39 10.43 -1.72
CA LEU A 226 6.54 11.85 -2.05
C LEU A 226 6.38 12.77 -0.84
N HIS A 227 5.44 12.47 0.06
CA HIS A 227 5.24 13.26 1.27
C HIS A 227 6.39 13.11 2.28
N ALA A 228 6.94 11.91 2.42
CA ALA A 228 7.99 11.60 3.38
C ALA A 228 9.41 11.88 2.85
N GLY A 229 9.58 12.01 1.52
CA GLY A 229 10.86 12.27 0.88
C GLY A 229 11.66 11.01 0.51
N PHE A 230 10.98 9.93 0.12
CA PHE A 230 11.62 8.72 -0.44
C PHE A 230 10.95 8.27 -1.74
N HIS A 231 11.70 7.61 -2.62
CA HIS A 231 11.12 7.02 -3.83
C HIS A 231 10.24 5.81 -3.47
N PRO A 232 9.03 5.63 -4.01
CA PRO A 232 8.12 4.58 -3.56
C PRO A 232 8.54 3.14 -3.89
N LEU A 233 9.27 2.92 -5.00
CA LEU A 233 9.73 1.59 -5.44
C LEU A 233 10.58 0.83 -4.40
N PRO A 234 11.54 1.46 -3.69
CA PRO A 234 12.35 0.77 -2.67
C PRO A 234 11.62 0.44 -1.36
N LEU A 235 10.31 0.67 -1.24
CA LEU A 235 9.56 0.31 -0.03
C LEU A 235 9.35 -1.21 0.06
N ARG A 236 9.99 -1.83 1.04
CA ARG A 236 9.91 -3.26 1.37
C ARG A 236 9.09 -3.45 2.64
N LEU A 237 7.96 -4.14 2.54
CA LEU A 237 7.16 -4.52 3.71
C LEU A 237 7.64 -5.87 4.26
N VAL A 238 7.62 -6.02 5.58
CA VAL A 238 7.80 -7.34 6.22
C VAL A 238 6.71 -8.34 5.76
N GLN A 239 7.11 -9.60 5.55
CA GLN A 239 6.23 -10.69 5.14
C GLN A 239 5.65 -11.40 6.38
N VAL A 240 4.72 -10.72 7.06
CA VAL A 240 4.19 -11.08 8.38
C VAL A 240 3.59 -12.49 8.44
N ASP A 241 4.04 -13.31 9.39
CA ASP A 241 3.36 -14.52 9.86
C ASP A 241 2.98 -14.47 11.35
N HIS A 242 3.23 -13.33 12.01
CA HIS A 242 3.06 -13.08 13.46
C HIS A 242 4.06 -13.87 14.32
N GLY A 243 5.20 -14.25 13.74
CA GLY A 243 6.31 -14.92 14.38
C GLY A 243 7.36 -13.96 14.91
N SER A 244 8.63 -14.38 14.84
CA SER A 244 9.77 -13.62 15.35
C SER A 244 11.01 -13.65 14.44
N ASP A 245 10.88 -14.22 13.24
CA ASP A 245 12.02 -14.33 12.32
C ASP A 245 12.37 -12.97 11.72
N VAL A 246 13.67 -12.77 11.51
CA VAL A 246 14.24 -11.49 11.05
C VAL A 246 15.07 -11.73 9.80
N TRP A 247 14.67 -11.10 8.71
CA TRP A 247 15.42 -11.14 7.46
C TRP A 247 16.51 -10.06 7.42
N VAL A 248 17.70 -10.44 6.94
CA VAL A 248 18.80 -9.51 6.68
C VAL A 248 18.76 -9.14 5.21
N VAL A 249 18.47 -7.88 4.90
CA VAL A 249 18.33 -7.44 3.50
C VAL A 249 19.64 -7.65 2.75
N GLY A 250 19.55 -8.27 1.57
CA GLY A 250 20.70 -8.68 0.76
C GLY A 250 21.06 -10.17 0.88
N SER A 251 20.46 -10.89 1.84
CA SER A 251 20.45 -12.37 1.86
C SER A 251 19.25 -12.92 1.09
N ALA A 252 19.22 -14.24 0.83
CA ALA A 252 18.08 -14.90 0.23
C ALA A 252 16.80 -14.63 1.04
N GLU A 253 15.77 -14.07 0.41
CA GLU A 253 14.54 -13.66 1.08
C GLU A 253 13.68 -14.87 1.46
N PRO A 254 13.33 -15.05 2.75
CA PRO A 254 12.40 -16.09 3.20
C PRO A 254 10.96 -15.82 2.75
N GLU A 255 10.10 -16.84 2.81
CA GLU A 255 8.66 -16.68 2.51
C GLU A 255 7.94 -15.78 3.52
N SER A 256 8.33 -15.85 4.80
CA SER A 256 7.78 -15.03 5.88
C SER A 256 8.86 -14.59 6.86
N TYR A 257 8.65 -13.41 7.44
CA TYR A 257 9.46 -12.81 8.49
C TYR A 257 8.72 -11.61 9.08
N ASP A 258 8.89 -11.39 10.38
CA ASP A 258 8.24 -10.30 11.11
C ASP A 258 9.22 -9.17 11.43
N GLY A 259 10.51 -9.34 11.17
CA GLY A 259 11.53 -8.28 11.25
C GLY A 259 12.42 -8.21 10.02
N MET A 260 12.98 -7.03 9.76
CA MET A 260 14.04 -6.80 8.78
C MET A 260 15.14 -5.92 9.37
N VAL A 261 16.38 -6.15 8.94
CA VAL A 261 17.53 -5.29 9.26
C VAL A 261 18.41 -5.05 8.04
N THR A 262 19.02 -3.87 7.95
CA THR A 262 19.99 -3.52 6.90
C THR A 262 20.88 -2.34 7.28
N ASN A 263 22.04 -2.25 6.64
CA ASN A 263 22.89 -1.04 6.59
C ASN A 263 22.97 -0.43 5.19
N GLN A 264 22.17 -0.93 4.23
CA GLN A 264 22.16 -0.47 2.85
C GLN A 264 21.34 0.82 2.70
N THR A 265 21.85 1.78 1.93
CA THR A 265 21.08 2.93 1.44
C THR A 265 20.18 2.52 0.27
N GLY A 266 19.25 3.38 -0.13
CA GLY A 266 18.37 3.12 -1.28
C GLY A 266 17.26 2.10 -1.01
N VAL A 267 17.09 1.63 0.24
CA VAL A 267 16.00 0.72 0.66
C VAL A 267 15.19 1.38 1.78
N VAL A 268 13.85 1.25 1.72
CA VAL A 268 12.95 1.71 2.78
C VAL A 268 12.31 0.49 3.42
N LEU A 269 12.64 0.24 4.69
CA LEU A 269 12.01 -0.83 5.47
C LEU A 269 10.64 -0.36 5.96
N ALA A 270 9.63 -1.24 5.91
CA ALA A 270 8.29 -0.94 6.39
C ALA A 270 7.68 -2.11 7.19
N ALA A 271 7.10 -1.78 8.35
CA ALA A 271 6.34 -2.69 9.17
C ALA A 271 4.83 -2.32 9.14
N PRO A 272 3.92 -3.23 8.75
CA PRO A 272 2.50 -2.94 8.71
C PRO A 272 1.92 -2.90 10.13
N GLY A 273 0.94 -2.02 10.31
CA GLY A 273 0.19 -1.84 11.55
C GLY A 273 -1.28 -1.58 11.29
N ALA A 274 -2.12 -2.19 12.11
CA ALA A 274 -3.54 -1.90 12.26
C ALA A 274 -4.01 -2.53 13.59
N ASP A 275 -3.28 -2.16 14.66
CA ASP A 275 -3.32 -2.64 16.05
C ASP A 275 -2.04 -3.33 16.50
N CYS A 276 -1.47 -4.24 15.70
CA CYS A 276 -0.09 -4.71 15.95
C CYS A 276 0.89 -3.52 15.88
N MET A 277 1.96 -3.58 16.66
CA MET A 277 2.97 -2.53 16.76
C MET A 277 3.94 -2.57 15.57
N PRO A 278 4.03 -1.50 14.77
CA PRO A 278 5.21 -1.28 13.94
C PRO A 278 6.34 -0.75 14.84
N LEU A 279 7.45 -1.47 14.88
CA LEU A 279 8.64 -1.11 15.64
C LEU A 279 9.73 -0.64 14.65
N LEU A 280 10.35 0.50 14.92
CA LEU A 280 11.48 1.01 14.14
C LEU A 280 12.72 1.06 15.02
N PHE A 281 13.83 0.55 14.52
CA PHE A 281 15.12 0.44 15.20
C PHE A 281 16.18 1.18 14.40
N ALA A 282 17.02 1.98 15.05
CA ALA A 282 18.13 2.64 14.39
C ALA A 282 19.36 2.62 15.30
N ASP A 283 20.52 2.31 14.74
CA ASP A 283 21.83 2.53 15.34
C ASP A 283 22.52 3.66 14.56
N PRO A 284 22.61 4.87 15.12
CA PRO A 284 23.25 6.00 14.44
C PRO A 284 24.78 5.89 14.35
N VAL A 285 25.41 5.03 15.17
CA VAL A 285 26.86 4.83 15.19
C VAL A 285 27.25 3.89 14.06
N SER A 286 26.62 2.72 14.01
CA SER A 286 26.89 1.71 12.97
C SER A 286 26.13 1.96 11.66
N LYS A 287 25.21 2.95 11.65
CA LYS A 287 24.32 3.29 10.52
C LYS A 287 23.51 2.08 10.05
N VAL A 288 22.84 1.43 11.00
CA VAL A 288 22.02 0.24 10.76
C VAL A 288 20.58 0.59 11.11
N ILE A 289 19.66 0.10 10.31
CA ILE A 289 18.23 0.26 10.53
C ILE A 289 17.55 -1.11 10.64
N GLY A 290 16.45 -1.14 11.37
CA GLY A 290 15.56 -2.29 11.43
C GLY A 290 14.09 -1.87 11.53
N ALA A 291 13.21 -2.74 11.05
CA ALA A 291 11.77 -2.59 11.21
C ALA A 291 11.16 -3.94 11.59
N ALA A 292 10.19 -3.95 12.50
CA ALA A 292 9.49 -5.18 12.88
C ALA A 292 8.00 -4.98 13.09
N HIS A 293 7.22 -6.01 12.76
CA HIS A 293 5.83 -6.16 13.11
C HIS A 293 5.72 -6.95 14.42
N ALA A 294 5.13 -6.36 15.45
CA ALA A 294 4.91 -7.02 16.73
C ALA A 294 3.44 -7.02 17.11
N GLY A 295 2.75 -8.10 16.76
CA GLY A 295 1.48 -8.48 17.38
C GLY A 295 1.69 -9.19 18.73
N TRP A 296 0.61 -9.59 19.40
CA TRP A 296 0.70 -10.23 20.71
C TRP A 296 1.54 -11.54 20.69
N LYS A 297 1.42 -12.36 19.64
CA LYS A 297 2.24 -13.58 19.45
C LYS A 297 3.71 -13.24 19.27
N GLY A 298 4.03 -12.35 18.31
CA GLY A 298 5.39 -11.90 18.05
C GLY A 298 6.05 -11.24 19.27
N THR A 299 5.30 -10.50 20.10
CA THR A 299 5.78 -9.97 21.38
C THR A 299 6.19 -11.08 22.34
N LEU A 300 5.36 -12.12 22.52
CA LEU A 300 5.70 -13.26 23.37
C LEU A 300 6.87 -14.09 22.82
N MET A 301 6.98 -14.19 21.48
CA MET A 301 8.10 -14.87 20.81
C MET A 301 9.39 -14.02 20.79
N GLY A 302 9.30 -12.74 21.14
CA GLY A 302 10.46 -11.87 21.30
C GLY A 302 10.96 -11.20 20.02
N VAL A 303 10.11 -10.98 19.00
CA VAL A 303 10.50 -10.37 17.71
C VAL A 303 11.28 -9.06 17.86
N ALA A 304 10.92 -8.23 18.85
CA ALA A 304 11.61 -6.98 19.12
C ALA A 304 13.09 -7.21 19.47
N MET A 305 13.37 -8.20 20.33
CA MET A 305 14.74 -8.55 20.69
C MET A 305 15.44 -9.39 19.63
N ALA A 306 14.73 -10.21 18.87
CA ALA A 306 15.28 -10.89 17.70
C ALA A 306 15.82 -9.87 16.67
N THR A 307 15.09 -8.76 16.47
CA THR A 307 15.52 -7.66 15.58
C THR A 307 16.78 -6.98 16.10
N VAL A 308 16.82 -6.65 17.39
CA VAL A 308 18.03 -6.10 18.04
C VAL A 308 19.22 -7.06 17.92
N GLN A 309 19.00 -8.35 18.17
CA GLN A 309 20.04 -9.37 18.07
C GLN A 309 20.57 -9.51 16.64
N ALA A 310 19.73 -9.42 15.62
CA ALA A 310 20.15 -9.41 14.23
C ALA A 310 21.02 -8.18 13.92
N MET A 311 20.64 -6.99 14.40
CA MET A 311 21.47 -5.78 14.24
C MET A 311 22.85 -5.95 14.87
N VAL A 312 22.92 -6.50 16.10
CA VAL A 312 24.18 -6.76 16.80
C VAL A 312 25.03 -7.81 16.09
N LYS A 313 24.41 -8.95 15.73
CA LYS A 313 25.12 -10.12 15.18
C LYS A 313 25.65 -9.85 13.77
N GLU A 314 24.85 -9.21 12.92
CA GLU A 314 25.17 -9.08 11.49
C GLU A 314 25.94 -7.79 11.18
N PHE A 315 25.77 -6.74 12.00
CA PHE A 315 26.38 -5.42 11.73
C PHE A 315 27.23 -4.88 12.88
N GLY A 316 27.37 -5.62 13.98
CA GLY A 316 28.20 -5.21 15.11
C GLY A 316 27.64 -4.01 15.90
N CYS A 317 26.34 -3.74 15.80
CA CYS A 317 25.68 -2.73 16.63
C CYS A 317 25.94 -2.97 18.11
N ARG A 318 26.10 -1.89 18.89
CA ARG A 318 26.08 -1.99 20.34
C ARG A 318 24.64 -1.77 20.79
N VAL A 319 24.13 -2.67 21.64
CA VAL A 319 22.74 -2.58 22.14
C VAL A 319 22.42 -1.20 22.71
N ASN A 320 23.37 -0.61 23.45
CA ASN A 320 23.19 0.70 24.06
C ASN A 320 23.15 1.87 23.06
N ASP A 321 23.60 1.70 21.81
CA ASP A 321 23.53 2.72 20.76
C ASP A 321 22.19 2.65 19.99
N ILE A 322 21.47 1.53 20.09
CA ILE A 322 20.21 1.32 19.36
C ILE A 322 19.10 2.13 20.02
N VAL A 323 18.42 2.94 19.21
CA VAL A 323 17.16 3.61 19.54
C VAL A 323 15.98 2.86 18.94
N VAL A 324 14.86 2.85 19.65
CA VAL A 324 13.62 2.16 19.26
C VAL A 324 12.44 3.11 19.35
N ALA A 325 11.66 3.20 18.28
CA ALA A 325 10.37 3.88 18.28
C ALA A 325 9.24 2.86 18.11
N VAL A 326 8.28 2.89 19.03
CA VAL A 326 7.07 2.05 18.99
C VAL A 326 5.95 2.88 18.36
N GLY A 327 5.47 2.48 17.19
CA GLY A 327 4.46 3.24 16.47
C GLY A 327 3.02 3.04 16.97
N PRO A 328 2.05 3.69 16.31
CA PRO A 328 0.63 3.54 16.59
C PRO A 328 0.21 2.07 16.56
N SER A 329 -0.46 1.64 17.63
CA SER A 329 -0.87 0.25 17.87
C SER A 329 -2.12 0.22 18.75
N VAL A 330 -2.69 -0.93 19.07
CA VAL A 330 -3.76 -0.99 20.07
C VAL A 330 -3.15 -0.84 21.47
N GLY A 331 -3.77 -0.03 22.33
CA GLY A 331 -3.36 0.14 23.72
C GLY A 331 -4.02 -0.88 24.65
N GLY A 332 -3.50 -0.99 25.87
CA GLY A 332 -4.13 -1.77 26.94
C GLY A 332 -5.55 -1.30 27.30
N CYS A 333 -5.95 -0.11 26.87
CA CYS A 333 -7.32 0.40 26.99
C CYS A 333 -8.34 -0.27 26.06
N CYS A 334 -7.90 -0.99 25.02
CA CYS A 334 -8.79 -1.59 24.02
C CYS A 334 -8.47 -3.04 23.69
N PHE A 335 -7.22 -3.48 23.89
CA PHE A 335 -6.81 -4.83 23.52
C PHE A 335 -7.18 -5.84 24.60
N THR A 336 -7.95 -6.86 24.22
CA THR A 336 -8.29 -7.99 25.08
C THR A 336 -7.95 -9.31 24.41
N LEU A 337 -7.57 -10.29 25.22
CA LEU A 337 -7.34 -11.67 24.79
C LEU A 337 -8.21 -12.63 25.61
N GLU A 338 -8.37 -13.86 25.14
CA GLU A 338 -8.90 -14.92 25.99
C GLU A 338 -8.00 -15.09 27.21
N ARG A 339 -8.58 -15.29 28.39
CA ARG A 339 -7.85 -15.32 29.66
C ARG A 339 -6.58 -16.14 29.62
N GLN A 340 -6.63 -17.36 29.09
CA GLN A 340 -5.48 -18.26 29.04
C GLN A 340 -4.29 -17.67 28.26
N GLN A 341 -4.56 -16.91 27.19
CA GLN A 341 -3.53 -16.24 26.38
C GLN A 341 -3.03 -14.97 27.08
N ALA A 342 -3.91 -14.25 27.78
CA ALA A 342 -3.52 -13.07 28.54
C ALA A 342 -2.53 -13.42 29.66
N LEU A 343 -2.73 -14.55 30.36
CA LEU A 343 -1.89 -14.96 31.49
C LEU A 343 -0.40 -15.11 31.14
N ASP A 344 -0.05 -15.41 29.88
CA ASP A 344 1.34 -15.50 29.44
C ASP A 344 2.08 -14.15 29.63
N PHE A 345 1.38 -13.02 29.50
CA PHE A 345 1.95 -11.69 29.69
C PHE A 345 2.24 -11.35 31.17
N ILE A 346 1.60 -12.03 32.13
CA ILE A 346 1.90 -11.84 33.56
C ILE A 346 3.32 -12.30 33.89
N SER A 347 3.80 -13.34 33.19
CA SER A 347 5.19 -13.81 33.32
C SER A 347 6.21 -12.76 32.91
N ILE A 348 5.82 -11.85 31.99
CA ILE A 348 6.61 -10.68 31.66
C ILE A 348 6.47 -9.68 32.81
N HIS A 349 5.26 -9.22 33.12
CA HIS A 349 4.99 -8.34 34.25
C HIS A 349 3.50 -8.33 34.62
N PRO A 350 3.14 -8.28 35.92
CA PRO A 350 1.73 -8.24 36.33
C PRO A 350 0.93 -7.08 35.73
N GLU A 351 1.52 -5.90 35.58
CA GLU A 351 0.83 -4.73 35.00
C GLU A 351 0.55 -4.86 33.50
N CYS A 352 1.14 -5.86 32.82
CA CYS A 352 0.75 -6.16 31.45
C CYS A 352 -0.69 -6.68 31.36
N VAL A 353 -1.27 -7.18 32.47
CA VAL A 353 -2.64 -7.68 32.55
C VAL A 353 -3.30 -7.12 33.82
N PRO A 354 -3.86 -5.91 33.79
CA PRO A 354 -4.37 -5.25 35.00
C PRO A 354 -5.60 -5.93 35.63
N ASP A 355 -6.33 -6.74 34.87
CA ASP A 355 -7.60 -7.37 35.25
C ASP A 355 -7.64 -8.89 34.93
N PRO A 356 -6.68 -9.68 35.44
CA PRO A 356 -6.47 -11.08 35.06
C PRO A 356 -7.59 -12.04 35.49
N GLY A 357 -8.56 -11.53 36.28
CA GLY A 357 -9.73 -12.28 36.73
C GLY A 357 -10.86 -12.37 35.69
N LEU A 358 -10.85 -11.52 34.67
CA LEU A 358 -11.89 -11.50 33.63
C LEU A 358 -11.73 -12.67 32.65
N ASP A 359 -12.83 -13.04 31.96
CA ASP A 359 -12.79 -14.03 30.88
C ASP A 359 -11.98 -13.53 29.68
N ARG A 360 -12.03 -12.22 29.44
CA ARG A 360 -11.22 -11.53 28.45
C ARG A 360 -10.47 -10.33 29.05
N PRO A 361 -9.34 -10.56 29.73
CA PRO A 361 -8.54 -9.50 30.33
C PRO A 361 -8.00 -8.53 29.29
N HIS A 362 -7.76 -7.28 29.71
CA HIS A 362 -6.99 -6.32 28.96
C HIS A 362 -5.51 -6.72 28.97
N VAL A 363 -4.84 -6.54 27.83
CA VAL A 363 -3.42 -6.86 27.68
C VAL A 363 -2.66 -5.66 27.14
N ASN A 364 -1.65 -5.22 27.88
CA ASN A 364 -0.76 -4.14 27.47
C ASN A 364 0.49 -4.70 26.76
N ILE A 365 0.34 -5.01 25.48
CA ILE A 365 1.44 -5.51 24.64
C ILE A 365 2.58 -4.49 24.46
N ARG A 366 2.29 -3.19 24.61
CA ARG A 366 3.29 -2.12 24.51
C ARG A 366 4.22 -2.11 25.72
N LEU A 367 3.64 -2.21 26.92
CA LEU A 367 4.40 -2.34 28.16
C LEU A 367 5.24 -3.63 28.14
N ALA A 368 4.67 -4.74 27.68
CA ALA A 368 5.41 -5.99 27.52
C ALA A 368 6.62 -5.82 26.60
N THR A 369 6.45 -5.22 25.43
CA THR A 369 7.55 -4.91 24.49
C THR A 369 8.61 -4.01 25.14
N ARG A 370 8.21 -2.91 25.82
CA ARG A 370 9.14 -2.01 26.52
C ARG A 370 10.00 -2.77 27.53
N LEU A 371 9.38 -3.59 28.37
CA LEU A 371 10.09 -4.35 29.41
C LEU A 371 11.04 -5.39 28.81
N LEU A 372 10.65 -6.05 27.72
CA LEU A 372 11.51 -7.00 27.02
C LEU A 372 12.74 -6.32 26.39
N LEU A 373 12.55 -5.15 25.76
CA LEU A 373 13.65 -4.34 25.21
C LEU A 373 14.64 -3.90 26.31
N GLN A 374 14.12 -3.41 27.44
CA GLN A 374 14.95 -2.99 28.58
C GLN A 374 15.72 -4.16 29.19
N ARG A 375 15.07 -5.32 29.37
CA ARG A 375 15.73 -6.55 29.85
C ARG A 375 16.80 -7.04 28.87
N GLY A 376 16.59 -6.80 27.58
CA GLY A 376 17.55 -7.08 26.51
C GLY A 376 18.71 -6.09 26.39
N GLY A 377 18.71 -5.03 27.21
CA GLY A 377 19.80 -4.06 27.31
C GLY A 377 19.57 -2.74 26.58
N ILE A 378 18.45 -2.54 25.89
CA ILE A 378 18.12 -1.23 25.31
C ILE A 378 17.89 -0.24 26.45
N LEU A 379 18.54 0.92 26.38
CA LEU A 379 18.42 1.94 27.42
C LEU A 379 16.98 2.48 27.49
N PRO A 380 16.40 2.68 28.68
CA PRO A 380 15.05 3.21 28.83
C PRO A 380 14.78 4.54 28.08
N GLU A 381 15.78 5.42 28.04
CA GLU A 381 15.78 6.70 27.34
C GLU A 381 15.83 6.55 25.80
N HIS A 382 16.28 5.40 25.31
CA HIS A 382 16.36 5.04 23.90
C HIS A 382 15.09 4.36 23.38
N ILE A 383 14.04 4.24 24.20
CA ILE A 383 12.73 3.71 23.79
C ILE A 383 11.70 4.83 23.80
N HIS A 384 11.18 5.18 22.62
CA HIS A 384 10.08 6.11 22.46
C HIS A 384 8.76 5.35 22.24
N ASP A 385 7.94 5.30 23.28
CA ASP A 385 6.59 4.71 23.30
C ASP A 385 5.59 5.62 24.03
N ASP A 386 4.41 5.10 24.39
CA ASP A 386 3.37 5.84 25.11
C ASP A 386 3.68 6.17 26.57
N SER A 387 4.75 5.60 27.16
CA SER A 387 5.20 5.98 28.50
C SER A 387 6.01 7.27 28.53
N VAL A 388 6.42 7.78 27.36
CA VAL A 388 7.26 8.97 27.28
C VAL A 388 6.43 10.20 26.92
N THR A 389 6.28 11.11 27.87
CA THR A 389 5.32 12.23 27.79
C THR A 389 5.97 13.61 27.62
N ASP A 390 7.30 13.71 27.65
CA ASP A 390 8.07 14.94 27.48
C ASP A 390 8.37 15.26 26.00
N ARG A 391 7.86 14.44 25.08
CA ARG A 391 7.98 14.58 23.62
C ARG A 391 6.66 14.25 22.92
N PRO A 392 6.50 14.63 21.63
CA PRO A 392 5.28 14.33 20.88
C PRO A 392 4.99 12.83 20.84
N CYS A 393 3.75 12.45 21.15
CA CYS A 393 3.32 11.05 21.19
C CYS A 393 3.43 10.39 19.81
N VAL A 394 4.10 9.24 19.74
CA VAL A 394 4.24 8.42 18.53
C VAL A 394 3.47 7.10 18.59
N THR A 395 2.83 6.80 19.74
CA THR A 395 2.15 5.52 20.00
C THR A 395 0.66 5.71 20.39
N PRO A 396 -0.14 6.55 19.70
CA PRO A 396 -1.57 6.65 19.99
C PRO A 396 -2.28 5.30 19.83
N CYS A 397 -3.36 5.08 20.57
CA CYS A 397 -4.18 3.87 20.43
C CYS A 397 -4.95 3.89 19.11
N THR A 398 -4.63 2.98 18.20
CA THR A 398 -5.25 2.89 16.86
C THR A 398 -6.75 2.66 16.92
N SER A 399 -7.24 1.91 17.92
CA SER A 399 -8.66 1.69 18.15
C SER A 399 -9.38 2.96 18.64
N CYS A 400 -8.78 3.70 19.58
CA CYS A 400 -9.35 4.94 20.12
C CYS A 400 -9.39 6.12 19.14
N HIS A 401 -8.54 6.09 18.10
CA HIS A 401 -8.36 7.19 17.15
C HIS A 401 -8.80 6.82 15.72
N PRO A 402 -10.10 6.55 15.48
CA PRO A 402 -10.63 6.13 14.17
C PRO A 402 -10.42 7.16 13.05
N GLU A 403 -10.26 8.44 13.41
CA GLU A 403 -9.97 9.54 12.51
C GLU A 403 -8.53 9.51 11.98
N LEU A 404 -7.61 8.89 12.71
CA LEU A 404 -6.19 8.82 12.36
C LEU A 404 -5.73 7.43 11.94
N PHE A 405 -6.35 6.34 12.40
CA PHE A 405 -5.80 4.98 12.17
C PHE A 405 -6.85 3.95 11.79
N PHE A 406 -6.42 2.96 11.02
CA PHE A 406 -7.14 1.71 10.87
C PHE A 406 -6.90 0.83 12.11
N SER A 407 -7.90 -0.01 12.45
CA SER A 407 -7.84 -0.91 13.60
C SER A 407 -8.66 -2.16 13.33
N HIS A 408 -8.02 -3.33 13.42
CA HIS A 408 -8.68 -4.63 13.33
C HIS A 408 -9.63 -4.91 14.52
N VAL A 409 -9.22 -4.55 15.74
CA VAL A 409 -9.97 -4.66 16.99
C VAL A 409 -11.26 -3.87 16.90
N ARG A 410 -11.24 -2.67 16.32
CA ARG A 410 -12.43 -1.84 16.13
C ARG A 410 -13.25 -2.25 14.91
N ASP A 411 -12.60 -2.40 13.75
CA ASP A 411 -13.29 -2.48 12.44
C ASP A 411 -13.50 -3.93 11.96
N GLY A 412 -12.94 -4.93 12.65
CA GLY A 412 -13.05 -6.34 12.29
C GLY A 412 -12.09 -6.75 11.17
N PRO A 413 -12.37 -7.83 10.43
CA PRO A 413 -11.42 -8.44 9.48
C PRO A 413 -11.23 -7.66 8.17
N ASP A 414 -12.13 -6.72 7.85
CA ASP A 414 -12.01 -5.84 6.69
C ASP A 414 -11.50 -4.47 7.18
N PHE A 415 -10.19 -4.27 7.15
CA PHE A 415 -9.51 -3.07 7.65
C PHE A 415 -8.38 -2.65 6.69
N GLY A 416 -8.14 -1.35 6.56
CA GLY A 416 -6.95 -0.82 5.89
C GLY A 416 -5.70 -0.97 6.75
N THR A 417 -4.52 -0.79 6.18
CA THR A 417 -3.25 -0.96 6.90
C THR A 417 -2.42 0.32 6.79
N GLN A 418 -1.98 0.85 7.94
CA GLN A 418 -0.92 1.85 8.02
C GLN A 418 0.45 1.17 8.14
N VAL A 419 1.55 1.91 7.99
CA VAL A 419 2.91 1.36 8.15
C VAL A 419 3.78 2.28 9.01
N GLY A 420 4.68 1.69 9.79
CA GLY A 420 5.92 2.35 10.20
C GLY A 420 6.98 2.12 9.14
N PHE A 421 7.77 3.13 8.82
CA PHE A 421 8.81 3.05 7.78
C PHE A 421 10.09 3.77 8.19
N LEU A 422 11.23 3.31 7.68
CA LEU A 422 12.57 3.82 8.02
C LEU A 422 13.56 3.55 6.87
N TRP A 423 14.43 4.52 6.58
CA TRP A 423 15.52 4.39 5.61
C TRP A 423 16.74 5.21 6.02
N ILE A 424 17.90 4.86 5.47
CA ILE A 424 19.14 5.64 5.63
C ILE A 424 19.13 6.76 4.59
N ARG A 425 19.23 8.02 5.02
CA ARG A 425 19.33 9.15 4.09
C ARG A 425 20.71 9.17 3.47
N GLU A 426 20.76 9.43 2.17
CA GLU A 426 22.03 9.71 1.50
C GLU A 426 22.54 11.07 1.97
N SER A 427 23.78 11.10 2.44
CA SER A 427 24.46 12.36 2.73
C SER A 427 24.66 13.11 1.42
N ASN A 428 23.98 14.25 1.26
CA ASN A 428 24.14 15.09 0.08
C ASN A 428 25.62 15.52 -0.03
N PRO A 429 26.35 15.20 -1.12
CA PRO A 429 27.78 15.53 -1.24
C PRO A 429 28.10 17.03 -1.12
N GLN A 430 27.09 17.89 -1.25
CA GLN A 430 27.21 19.34 -1.11
C GLN A 430 27.22 19.85 0.34
N GLU A 431 26.68 19.10 1.31
CA GLU A 431 26.69 19.51 2.73
C GLU A 431 27.99 19.11 3.45
N ALA A 432 28.80 18.24 2.85
CA ALA A 432 30.05 17.74 3.42
C ALA A 432 31.29 18.63 3.16
N ARG A 433 31.13 19.82 2.56
CA ARG A 433 32.25 20.78 2.45
C ARG A 433 32.30 21.62 3.73
N PRO A 434 33.35 21.50 4.57
CA PRO A 434 33.57 22.47 5.62
C PRO A 434 33.74 23.84 4.96
N SER A 435 33.01 24.84 5.46
CA SER A 435 33.24 26.24 5.13
C SER A 435 34.69 26.58 5.46
N GLN A 436 35.56 26.59 4.45
CA GLN A 436 36.89 27.15 4.61
C GLN A 436 36.71 28.62 4.98
N ALA A 437 37.21 28.94 6.16
CA ALA A 437 37.30 30.28 6.68
C ALA A 437 37.96 31.19 5.64
N LEU A 438 37.36 32.36 5.44
CA LEU A 438 37.99 33.50 4.80
C LEU A 438 39.25 33.83 5.60
N GLU A 439 40.42 33.48 5.06
CA GLU A 439 41.70 33.96 5.55
C GLU A 439 41.81 35.47 5.32
N ASP A 440 42.28 36.14 6.37
CA ASP A 440 42.56 37.57 6.44
C ASP A 440 43.44 38.07 5.28
N GLY A 441 42.91 39.02 4.51
CA GLY A 441 43.72 39.83 3.59
C GLY A 441 44.52 40.90 4.34
N PRO A 442 45.79 41.16 3.98
CA PRO A 442 46.61 42.14 4.69
C PRO A 442 46.18 43.58 4.36
N SER A 443 46.09 44.42 5.40
CA SER A 443 45.87 45.88 5.28
C SER A 443 46.93 46.56 4.40
N PRO A 444 46.53 47.48 3.50
CA PRO A 444 47.48 48.39 2.88
C PRO A 444 47.76 49.57 3.82
N HIS A 445 49.02 49.75 4.17
CA HIS A 445 49.55 51.02 4.64
C HIS A 445 49.43 52.06 3.51
N THR A 446 48.86 53.22 3.82
CA THR A 446 49.15 54.47 3.10
C THR A 446 49.45 55.55 4.11
N SER A 447 50.70 56.03 4.03
CA SER A 447 51.09 57.41 4.33
C SER A 447 50.36 58.39 3.41
#